data_AF-A0A0U5B8Z8-F1
#
_entry.id   AF-A0A0U5B8Z8-F1
#
_cell.length_a   1.000
_cell.length_b   1.000
_cell.length_c   1.000
_cell.angle_alpha   90.00
_cell.angle_beta   90.00
_cell.angle_gamma   90.00
#
_symmetry.space_group_name_H-M   'P 1'
#
loop_
_entity.id
_entity.type
_entity.pdbx_description
1 polymer ?
#
loop_
_entity_poly.entity_id
_entity_poly.type
_entity_poly.pdbx_seq_one_letter_code
_entity_poly.pdbx_strand_id
1 'polypeptide(L)'
;MNLHKYLLVAIMLLGGLILATGCSSEKTATPVNNDSPDIIVKNFFDSLQKGELQQAASFLKKDDQDLRELSADPEGKKVAKPFLQQLTYETGSYDIKGDEATISVKITVPNMLKISGAAAKDIVSEAMSGKMNDDIQAERKALEKIEASIKDPSAPTVTTAQTIKLTKTESGWKISTMDTDFLKTFFGS
;
A
#
# COMPACT_ATOMS: atom_id res chain seq x y z
N MET A 1 33.57 55.50 28.20
CA MET A 1 32.68 56.35 27.37
C MET A 1 32.97 56.04 25.90
N ASN A 2 31.94 55.61 25.14
CA ASN A 2 31.89 55.27 23.70
C ASN A 2 31.18 53.94 23.37
N LEU A 3 30.55 53.27 24.35
CA LEU A 3 29.72 52.08 24.09
C LEU A 3 28.36 52.42 23.43
N HIS A 4 27.89 53.67 23.55
CA HIS A 4 26.67 54.14 22.90
C HIS A 4 26.84 54.50 21.41
N LYS A 5 28.08 54.67 20.92
CA LYS A 5 28.31 55.01 19.50
C LYS A 5 28.21 53.80 18.58
N TYR A 6 28.54 52.60 19.07
CA TYR A 6 28.41 51.36 18.30
C TYR A 6 27.00 50.76 18.35
N LEU A 7 26.21 51.11 19.37
CA LEU A 7 24.81 50.68 19.50
C LEU A 7 23.88 51.35 18.45
N LEU A 8 24.21 52.58 18.02
CA LEU A 8 23.45 53.29 16.97
C LEU A 8 23.85 52.88 15.55
N VAL A 9 25.04 52.31 15.34
CA VAL A 9 25.50 51.82 14.03
C VAL A 9 24.93 50.43 13.71
N ALA A 10 24.64 49.62 14.73
CA ALA A 10 24.08 48.28 14.55
C ALA A 10 22.58 48.26 14.16
N ILE A 11 21.84 49.34 14.40
CA ILE A 11 20.39 49.42 14.12
C ILE A 11 20.11 49.96 12.70
N MET A 12 21.10 50.56 12.03
CA MET A 12 20.95 51.12 10.68
C MET A 12 21.19 50.13 9.52
N LEU A 13 21.53 48.87 9.83
CA LEU A 13 21.64 47.79 8.82
C LEU A 13 20.36 46.92 8.75
N LEU A 14 19.29 47.35 9.42
CA LEU A 14 17.90 46.94 9.19
C LEU A 14 17.20 48.08 8.42
N GLY A 15 17.14 47.98 7.08
CA GLY A 15 16.28 48.88 6.30
C GLY A 15 16.69 49.02 4.85
N GLY A 16 16.29 48.09 4.00
CA GLY A 16 16.53 48.18 2.55
C GLY A 16 15.86 47.07 1.74
N LEU A 17 14.56 46.90 1.94
CA LEU A 17 13.65 46.20 1.03
C LEU A 17 13.80 46.77 -0.40
N ILE A 18 13.90 45.93 -1.45
CA ILE A 18 13.17 46.06 -2.73
C ILE A 18 13.26 44.73 -3.50
N LEU A 19 12.10 44.41 -4.07
CA LEU A 19 11.69 43.22 -4.82
C LEU A 19 12.34 43.13 -6.21
N ALA A 20 12.71 41.93 -6.63
CA ALA A 20 12.66 41.53 -8.04
C ALA A 20 12.49 40.00 -8.14
N THR A 21 11.39 39.62 -8.78
CA THR A 21 10.96 38.27 -9.14
C THR A 21 11.96 37.58 -10.06
N GLY A 22 12.32 36.33 -9.76
CA GLY A 22 13.12 35.47 -10.62
C GLY A 22 12.95 34.01 -10.23
N CYS A 23 12.03 33.35 -10.91
CA CYS A 23 11.67 31.94 -10.78
C CYS A 23 12.90 31.05 -11.03
N SER A 24 13.28 30.21 -10.08
CA SER A 24 14.01 28.98 -10.35
C SER A 24 13.56 27.93 -9.35
N SER A 25 13.05 26.83 -9.90
CA SER A 25 12.38 25.72 -9.24
C SER A 25 13.34 24.97 -8.31
N GLU A 26 13.47 25.44 -7.08
CA GLU A 26 14.17 24.71 -6.04
C GLU A 26 13.23 23.59 -5.56
N LYS A 27 13.55 22.35 -5.95
CA LYS A 27 13.01 21.13 -5.36
C LYS A 27 13.33 21.20 -3.86
N THR A 28 12.40 21.72 -3.07
CA THR A 28 12.44 21.61 -1.62
C THR A 28 12.32 20.12 -1.30
N ALA A 29 13.48 19.49 -1.06
CA ALA A 29 13.53 18.24 -0.32
C ALA A 29 12.96 18.53 1.07
N THR A 30 11.70 18.14 1.27
CA THR A 30 11.09 18.09 2.59
C THR A 30 11.95 17.24 3.52
N PRO A 31 12.11 17.62 4.80
CA PRO A 31 12.73 16.73 5.78
C PRO A 31 12.00 15.39 5.75
N VAL A 32 12.73 14.28 5.66
CA VAL A 32 12.15 12.93 5.77
C VAL A 32 11.66 12.79 7.20
N ASN A 33 10.41 13.17 7.43
CA ASN A 33 9.70 12.93 8.67
C ASN A 33 9.11 11.53 8.53
N ASN A 34 9.60 10.55 9.30
CA ASN A 34 9.19 9.14 9.21
C ASN A 34 7.69 8.92 9.51
N ASP A 35 6.97 9.97 9.89
CA ASP A 35 5.55 9.98 10.20
C ASP A 35 4.71 10.78 9.18
N SER A 36 5.18 11.04 7.95
CA SER A 36 4.34 11.71 6.95
C SER A 36 3.26 10.77 6.38
N PRO A 37 2.11 11.28 5.91
CA PRO A 37 1.02 10.45 5.40
C PRO A 37 1.44 9.46 4.30
N ASP A 38 2.31 9.89 3.39
CA ASP A 38 2.84 9.07 2.31
C ASP A 38 3.73 7.94 2.81
N ILE A 39 4.53 8.18 3.86
CA ILE A 39 5.34 7.16 4.51
C ILE A 39 4.47 6.13 5.24
N ILE A 40 3.38 6.55 5.88
CA ILE A 40 2.43 5.61 6.51
C ILE A 40 1.79 4.69 5.47
N VAL A 41 1.33 5.24 4.34
CA VAL A 41 0.77 4.43 3.25
C VAL A 41 1.82 3.49 2.66
N LYS A 42 3.05 3.97 2.44
CA LYS A 42 4.18 3.16 1.96
C LYS A 42 4.46 1.99 2.93
N ASN A 43 4.57 2.28 4.21
CA ASN A 43 4.88 1.27 5.22
C ASN A 43 3.76 0.24 5.36
N PHE A 44 2.50 0.65 5.19
CA PHE A 44 1.37 -0.28 5.14
C PHE A 44 1.53 -1.30 4.01
N PHE A 45 1.72 -0.84 2.77
CA PHE A 45 1.86 -1.74 1.63
C PHE A 45 3.16 -2.56 1.66
N ASP A 46 4.27 -1.98 2.14
CA ASP A 46 5.53 -2.71 2.34
C ASP A 46 5.36 -3.85 3.36
N SER A 47 4.59 -3.62 4.43
CA SER A 47 4.29 -4.64 5.43
C SER A 47 3.45 -5.76 4.83
N LEU A 48 2.46 -5.43 3.99
CA LEU A 48 1.71 -6.44 3.25
C LEU A 48 2.62 -7.27 2.34
N GLN A 49 3.47 -6.65 1.54
CA GLN A 49 4.42 -7.34 0.65
C GLN A 49 5.35 -8.30 1.40
N LYS A 50 5.74 -7.96 2.63
CA LYS A 50 6.57 -8.80 3.50
C LYS A 50 5.77 -9.89 4.23
N GLY A 51 4.45 -9.84 4.20
CA GLY A 51 3.56 -10.70 4.99
C GLY A 51 3.53 -10.34 6.48
N GLU A 52 3.94 -9.13 6.84
CA GLU A 52 3.95 -8.58 8.21
C GLU A 52 2.56 -8.01 8.55
N LEU A 53 1.54 -8.87 8.60
CA LEU A 53 0.14 -8.45 8.66
C LEU A 53 -0.24 -7.66 9.92
N GLN A 54 0.36 -8.00 11.06
CA GLN A 54 0.18 -7.24 12.31
C GLN A 54 0.79 -5.84 12.20
N GLN A 55 1.94 -5.72 11.53
CA GLN A 55 2.57 -4.43 11.25
C GLN A 55 1.71 -3.61 10.28
N ALA A 56 1.16 -4.23 9.24
CA ALA A 56 0.22 -3.58 8.33
C ALA A 56 -1.03 -3.06 9.08
N ALA A 57 -1.66 -3.91 9.90
CA ALA A 57 -2.83 -3.53 10.70
C ALA A 57 -2.54 -2.34 11.63
N SER A 58 -1.31 -2.23 12.15
CA SER A 58 -0.93 -1.11 13.03
C SER A 58 -1.02 0.27 12.36
N PHE A 59 -1.01 0.36 11.03
CA PHE A 59 -1.15 1.63 10.30
C PHE A 59 -2.61 2.05 10.08
N LEU A 60 -3.58 1.18 10.40
CA LEU A 60 -5.00 1.46 10.25
C LEU A 60 -5.55 2.17 11.50
N LYS A 61 -6.51 3.08 11.29
CA LYS A 61 -7.24 3.77 12.38
C LYS A 61 -8.26 2.84 13.05
N LYS A 62 -8.80 1.90 12.26
CA LYS A 62 -9.74 0.88 12.72
C LYS A 62 -9.16 -0.47 12.38
N ASP A 63 -9.35 -1.43 13.27
CA ASP A 63 -9.06 -2.83 12.99
C ASP A 63 -9.81 -3.27 11.74
N ASP A 64 -9.07 -3.85 10.80
CA ASP A 64 -9.62 -4.50 9.63
C ASP A 64 -9.80 -5.99 9.94
N GLN A 65 -11.03 -6.48 9.80
CA GLN A 65 -11.38 -7.85 10.17
C GLN A 65 -10.65 -8.87 9.29
N ASP A 66 -10.56 -8.62 7.99
CA ASP A 66 -9.95 -9.55 7.03
C ASP A 66 -8.45 -9.70 7.31
N LEU A 67 -7.75 -8.58 7.55
CA LEU A 67 -6.33 -8.60 7.94
C LEU A 67 -6.10 -9.30 9.28
N ARG A 68 -7.03 -9.15 10.23
CA ARG A 68 -6.94 -9.81 11.54
C ARG A 68 -7.17 -11.32 11.43
N GLU A 69 -8.18 -11.75 10.69
CA GLU A 69 -8.47 -13.15 10.44
C GLU A 69 -7.31 -13.84 9.74
N LEU A 70 -6.75 -13.21 8.71
CA LEU A 70 -5.55 -13.70 8.05
C LEU A 70 -4.34 -13.73 8.99
N SER A 71 -4.20 -12.73 9.86
CA SER A 71 -3.15 -12.72 10.87
C SER A 71 -3.29 -13.85 11.90
N ALA A 72 -4.48 -14.39 12.09
CA ALA A 72 -4.76 -15.46 13.04
C ALA A 72 -4.66 -16.85 12.42
N ASP A 73 -4.87 -17.00 11.10
CA ASP A 73 -4.88 -18.29 10.40
C ASP A 73 -3.49 -18.67 9.81
N PRO A 74 -2.80 -19.69 10.35
CA PRO A 74 -1.51 -20.15 9.81
C PRO A 74 -1.59 -20.76 8.41
N GLU A 75 -2.73 -21.37 8.03
CA GLU A 75 -2.92 -21.98 6.72
C GLU A 75 -3.25 -20.92 5.68
N GLY A 76 -4.16 -20.00 5.98
CA GLY A 76 -4.43 -18.81 5.19
C GLY A 76 -3.17 -17.99 4.90
N LYS A 77 -2.26 -17.83 5.86
CA LYS A 77 -0.97 -17.16 5.65
C LYS A 77 -0.07 -17.82 4.61
N LYS A 78 -0.08 -19.17 4.51
CA LYS A 78 0.78 -19.89 3.56
C LYS A 78 0.42 -19.58 2.12
N VAL A 79 -0.88 -19.41 1.85
CA VAL A 79 -1.39 -19.11 0.51
C VAL A 79 -1.42 -17.59 0.26
N ALA A 80 -1.72 -16.79 1.28
CA ALA A 80 -1.78 -15.34 1.15
C ALA A 80 -0.42 -14.69 0.97
N LYS A 81 0.64 -15.25 1.56
CA LYS A 81 1.99 -14.67 1.46
C LYS A 81 2.47 -14.59 0.00
N PRO A 82 2.42 -15.66 -0.82
CA PRO A 82 2.72 -15.57 -2.25
C PRO A 82 1.89 -14.50 -2.97
N PHE A 83 0.60 -14.37 -2.65
CA PHE A 83 -0.27 -13.36 -3.27
C PHE A 83 0.17 -11.93 -2.90
N LEU A 84 0.38 -11.66 -1.61
CA LEU A 84 0.80 -10.35 -1.11
C LEU A 84 2.21 -9.98 -1.60
N GLN A 85 3.10 -10.96 -1.79
CA GLN A 85 4.43 -10.72 -2.36
C GLN A 85 4.39 -10.23 -3.81
N GLN A 86 3.31 -10.51 -4.55
CA GLN A 86 3.09 -10.00 -5.91
C GLN A 86 2.33 -8.67 -5.92
N LEU A 87 1.84 -8.20 -4.77
CA LEU A 87 1.26 -6.87 -4.67
C LEU A 87 2.31 -5.84 -5.06
N THR A 88 1.97 -4.94 -5.96
CA THR A 88 2.76 -3.75 -6.26
C THR A 88 1.87 -2.52 -6.11
N TYR A 89 2.46 -1.39 -5.77
CA TYR A 89 1.72 -0.16 -5.59
C TYR A 89 2.52 1.05 -6.05
N GLU A 90 1.80 2.06 -6.51
CA GLU A 90 2.34 3.37 -6.88
C GLU A 90 1.59 4.43 -6.08
N THR A 91 2.33 5.21 -5.29
CA THR A 91 1.77 6.40 -4.63
C THR A 91 1.83 7.59 -5.58
N GLY A 92 0.71 8.31 -5.66
CA GLY A 92 0.59 9.56 -6.40
C GLY A 92 0.75 10.78 -5.49
N SER A 93 0.17 11.90 -5.91
CA SER A 93 0.12 13.11 -5.11
C SER A 93 -0.64 12.90 -3.80
N TYR A 94 -0.20 13.61 -2.75
CA TYR A 94 -0.94 13.72 -1.50
C TYR A 94 -1.23 15.17 -1.14
N ASP A 95 -2.32 15.38 -0.43
CA ASP A 95 -2.78 16.67 0.08
C ASP A 95 -3.01 16.56 1.58
N ILE A 96 -2.62 17.57 2.34
CA ILE A 96 -2.78 17.64 3.80
C ILE A 96 -3.61 18.86 4.14
N LYS A 97 -4.70 18.66 4.88
CA LYS A 97 -5.63 19.69 5.34
C LYS A 97 -5.88 19.53 6.83
N GLY A 98 -5.07 20.22 7.63
CA GLY A 98 -5.10 20.10 9.08
C GLY A 98 -4.74 18.69 9.53
N ASP A 99 -5.68 18.01 10.18
CA ASP A 99 -5.52 16.65 10.69
C ASP A 99 -6.00 15.57 9.72
N GLU A 100 -6.32 15.92 8.48
CA GLU A 100 -6.70 14.97 7.43
C GLU A 100 -5.72 15.02 6.26
N ALA A 101 -5.49 13.87 5.62
CA ALA A 101 -4.70 13.76 4.40
C ALA A 101 -5.34 12.80 3.42
N THR A 102 -5.12 13.03 2.13
CA THR A 102 -5.56 12.13 1.05
C THR A 102 -4.40 11.80 0.14
N ILE A 103 -4.29 10.52 -0.24
CA ILE A 103 -3.21 10.02 -1.11
C ILE A 103 -3.83 9.17 -2.21
N SER A 104 -3.54 9.48 -3.46
CA SER A 104 -3.90 8.59 -4.58
C SER A 104 -2.92 7.41 -4.63
N VAL A 105 -3.45 6.21 -4.74
CA VAL A 105 -2.64 4.98 -4.87
C VAL A 105 -3.19 4.13 -6.00
N LYS A 106 -2.31 3.59 -6.83
CA LYS A 106 -2.61 2.46 -7.71
C LYS A 106 -2.09 1.20 -7.07
N ILE A 107 -2.94 0.19 -6.96
CA ILE A 107 -2.60 -1.12 -6.39
C ILE A 107 -2.76 -2.13 -7.50
N THR A 108 -1.73 -2.95 -7.72
CA THR A 108 -1.76 -4.04 -8.68
C THR A 108 -1.54 -5.36 -7.96
N VAL A 109 -2.44 -6.32 -8.17
CA VAL A 109 -2.41 -7.65 -7.55
C VAL A 109 -2.68 -8.74 -8.58
N PRO A 110 -2.33 -10.02 -8.29
CA PRO A 110 -2.79 -11.15 -9.09
C PRO A 110 -4.31 -11.15 -9.25
N ASN A 111 -4.78 -11.41 -10.47
CA ASN A 111 -6.21 -11.48 -10.77
C ASN A 111 -6.74 -12.87 -10.43
N MET A 112 -7.15 -13.05 -9.16
CA MET A 112 -7.61 -14.34 -8.65
C MET A 112 -8.78 -14.92 -9.45
N LEU A 113 -9.69 -14.10 -9.98
CA LEU A 113 -10.80 -14.56 -10.81
C LEU A 113 -10.32 -15.18 -12.12
N LYS A 114 -9.33 -14.57 -12.79
CA LYS A 114 -8.73 -15.12 -14.01
C LYS A 114 -7.90 -16.36 -13.71
N ILE A 115 -7.14 -16.35 -12.61
CA ILE A 115 -6.28 -17.47 -12.20
C ILE A 115 -7.12 -18.70 -11.84
N SER A 116 -8.11 -18.55 -10.97
CA SER A 116 -8.99 -19.65 -10.57
C SER A 116 -9.84 -20.14 -11.74
N GLY A 117 -10.33 -19.24 -12.59
CA GLY A 117 -11.07 -19.60 -13.80
C GLY A 117 -10.22 -20.41 -14.79
N ALA A 118 -8.94 -20.07 -14.97
CA ALA A 118 -8.02 -20.85 -15.79
C ALA A 118 -7.75 -22.24 -15.19
N ALA A 119 -7.50 -22.31 -13.88
CA ALA A 119 -7.31 -23.58 -13.18
C ALA A 119 -8.55 -24.49 -13.31
N ALA A 120 -9.75 -23.94 -13.07
CA ALA A 120 -11.00 -24.69 -13.22
C ALA A 120 -11.21 -25.21 -14.65
N LYS A 121 -10.93 -24.40 -15.67
CA LYS A 121 -11.03 -24.81 -17.07
C LYS A 121 -10.09 -25.96 -17.41
N ASP A 122 -8.85 -25.92 -16.91
CA ASP A 122 -7.88 -27.00 -17.10
C ASP A 122 -8.35 -28.30 -16.44
N ILE A 123 -8.87 -28.22 -15.22
CA ILE A 123 -9.42 -29.36 -14.48
C ILE A 123 -10.59 -30.01 -15.24
N VAL A 124 -11.53 -29.21 -15.73
CA VAL A 124 -12.65 -29.71 -16.56
C VAL A 124 -12.13 -30.38 -17.84
N SER A 125 -11.13 -29.79 -18.49
CA SER A 125 -10.51 -30.38 -19.69
C SER A 125 -9.82 -31.71 -19.40
N GLU A 126 -9.10 -31.81 -18.28
CA GLU A 126 -8.44 -33.05 -17.85
C GLU A 126 -9.46 -34.15 -17.52
N ALA A 127 -10.56 -33.79 -16.84
CA ALA A 127 -11.67 -34.71 -16.56
C ALA A 127 -12.33 -35.24 -17.85
N MET A 128 -12.63 -34.36 -18.81
CA MET A 128 -13.18 -34.77 -20.11
C MET A 128 -12.23 -35.68 -20.91
N SER A 129 -10.91 -35.56 -20.68
CA SER A 129 -9.90 -36.41 -21.31
C SER A 129 -9.67 -37.76 -20.59
N GLY A 130 -10.38 -38.02 -19.49
CA GLY A 130 -10.21 -39.22 -18.67
C GLY A 130 -8.93 -39.26 -17.84
N LYS A 131 -8.24 -38.11 -17.68
CA LYS A 131 -7.00 -37.97 -16.89
C LYS A 131 -7.25 -37.61 -15.42
N MET A 132 -8.52 -37.52 -15.02
CA MET A 132 -8.95 -37.17 -13.68
C MET A 132 -10.00 -38.17 -13.21
N ASN A 133 -9.77 -38.72 -12.01
CA ASN A 133 -10.39 -39.97 -11.59
C ASN A 133 -11.18 -39.80 -10.28
N ASP A 134 -10.91 -38.72 -9.54
CA ASP A 134 -11.51 -38.41 -8.25
C ASP A 134 -11.45 -36.89 -7.98
N ASP A 135 -12.42 -36.41 -7.18
CA ASP A 135 -12.61 -34.98 -6.89
C ASP A 135 -11.49 -34.41 -6.01
N ILE A 136 -10.89 -35.21 -5.13
CA ILE A 136 -9.81 -34.77 -4.23
C ILE A 136 -8.56 -34.42 -5.04
N GLN A 137 -8.25 -35.22 -6.07
CA GLN A 137 -7.15 -34.93 -6.99
C GLN A 137 -7.42 -33.71 -7.86
N ALA A 138 -8.68 -33.46 -8.23
CA ALA A 138 -9.09 -32.27 -8.96
C ALA A 138 -8.82 -31.01 -8.13
N GLU A 139 -9.27 -31.01 -6.87
CA GLU A 139 -9.09 -29.90 -5.94
C GLU A 139 -7.61 -29.62 -5.67
N ARG A 140 -6.82 -30.65 -5.35
CA ARG A 140 -5.37 -30.51 -5.12
C ARG A 140 -4.65 -29.92 -6.34
N LYS A 141 -4.94 -30.42 -7.54
CA LYS A 141 -4.33 -29.91 -8.78
C LYS A 141 -4.77 -28.47 -9.07
N ALA A 142 -6.02 -28.10 -8.77
CA ALA A 142 -6.49 -26.73 -8.92
C ALA A 142 -5.69 -25.79 -8.01
N LEU A 143 -5.53 -26.15 -6.74
CA LEU A 143 -4.73 -25.38 -5.77
C LEU A 143 -3.27 -25.25 -6.22
N GLU A 144 -2.65 -26.34 -6.66
CA GLU A 144 -1.27 -26.34 -7.19
C GLU A 144 -1.12 -25.40 -8.41
N LYS A 145 -2.10 -25.42 -9.33
CA LYS A 145 -2.11 -24.52 -10.49
C LYS A 145 -2.29 -23.06 -10.08
N ILE A 146 -3.16 -22.78 -9.11
CA ILE A 146 -3.38 -21.42 -8.58
C ILE A 146 -2.09 -20.91 -7.94
N GLU A 147 -1.46 -21.70 -7.06
CA GLU A 147 -0.21 -21.33 -6.41
C GLU A 147 0.92 -21.08 -7.41
N ALA A 148 1.06 -21.94 -8.41
CA ALA A 148 2.05 -21.77 -9.47
C ALA A 148 1.78 -20.50 -10.28
N SER A 149 0.51 -20.24 -10.62
CA SER A 149 0.11 -19.04 -11.37
C SER A 149 0.36 -17.77 -10.56
N ILE A 150 0.10 -17.74 -9.25
CA ILE A 150 0.40 -16.57 -8.41
C ILE A 150 1.90 -16.25 -8.43
N LYS A 151 2.77 -17.27 -8.43
CA LYS A 151 4.22 -17.08 -8.40
C LYS A 151 4.81 -16.72 -9.78
N ASP A 152 4.03 -16.83 -10.85
CA ASP A 152 4.46 -16.53 -12.21
C ASP A 152 4.53 -15.00 -12.44
N PRO A 153 5.68 -14.44 -12.84
CA PRO A 153 5.77 -13.01 -13.17
C PRO A 153 4.86 -12.56 -14.32
N SER A 154 4.40 -13.49 -15.15
CA SER A 154 3.47 -13.26 -16.26
C SER A 154 2.00 -13.50 -15.89
N ALA A 155 1.72 -13.79 -14.62
CA ALA A 155 0.36 -13.99 -14.13
C ALA A 155 -0.56 -12.83 -14.52
N PRO A 156 -1.84 -13.12 -14.84
CA PRO A 156 -2.79 -12.04 -15.09
C PRO A 156 -2.95 -11.21 -13.82
N THR A 157 -2.81 -9.89 -13.94
CA THR A 157 -2.98 -8.94 -12.84
C THR A 157 -4.24 -8.09 -13.02
N VAL A 158 -4.62 -7.39 -11.95
CA VAL A 158 -5.63 -6.34 -11.97
C VAL A 158 -5.08 -5.14 -11.21
N THR A 159 -5.28 -3.94 -11.76
CA THR A 159 -4.87 -2.67 -11.15
C THR A 159 -6.09 -1.86 -10.78
N THR A 160 -6.16 -1.42 -9.54
CA THR A 160 -7.22 -0.54 -9.02
C THR A 160 -6.60 0.75 -8.53
N ALA A 161 -7.16 1.88 -8.96
CA ALA A 161 -6.80 3.20 -8.44
C ALA A 161 -7.78 3.60 -7.35
N GLN A 162 -7.27 4.06 -6.21
CA GLN A 162 -8.10 4.54 -5.10
C GLN A 162 -7.46 5.72 -4.39
N THR A 163 -8.29 6.47 -3.66
CA THR A 163 -7.83 7.54 -2.77
C THR A 163 -7.89 7.06 -1.34
N ILE A 164 -6.73 6.91 -0.72
CA ILE A 164 -6.58 6.55 0.69
C ILE A 164 -6.72 7.83 1.52
N LYS A 165 -7.53 7.76 2.58
CA LYS A 165 -7.67 8.84 3.56
C LYS A 165 -6.90 8.48 4.82
N LEU A 166 -6.22 9.47 5.38
CA LEU A 166 -5.53 9.36 6.66
C LEU A 166 -6.01 10.45 7.59
N THR A 167 -6.11 10.11 8.87
CA THR A 167 -6.39 11.06 9.95
C THR A 167 -5.21 11.08 10.91
N LYS A 168 -4.80 12.27 11.35
CA LYS A 168 -3.79 12.46 12.38
C LYS A 168 -4.38 12.10 13.74
N THR A 169 -3.67 11.28 14.50
CA THR A 169 -4.02 10.86 15.87
C THR A 169 -2.93 11.32 16.83
N GLU A 170 -3.14 11.14 18.13
CA GLU A 170 -2.10 11.36 19.14
C GLU A 170 -0.86 10.49 18.88
N SER A 171 -1.04 9.31 18.26
CA SER A 171 0.02 8.37 17.89
C SER A 171 0.63 8.61 16.51
N GLY A 172 0.29 9.70 15.84
CA GLY A 172 0.67 9.99 14.45
C GLY A 172 -0.44 9.68 13.43
N TRP A 173 -0.09 9.67 12.15
CA TRP A 173 -1.05 9.45 11.07
C TRP A 173 -1.51 7.99 11.00
N LYS A 174 -2.81 7.78 10.76
CA LYS A 174 -3.41 6.46 10.56
C LYS A 174 -4.31 6.46 9.33
N ILE A 175 -4.33 5.36 8.60
CA ILE A 175 -5.24 5.15 7.46
C ILE A 175 -6.66 5.03 8.01
N SER A 176 -7.50 6.01 7.70
CA SER A 176 -8.87 6.12 8.18
C SER A 176 -9.88 5.55 7.18
N THR A 177 -9.54 5.50 5.90
CA THR A 177 -10.36 4.89 4.85
C THR A 177 -9.47 4.37 3.73
N MET A 178 -9.68 3.10 3.37
CA MET A 178 -9.08 2.42 2.23
C MET A 178 -10.09 1.40 1.71
N ASP A 179 -10.11 1.21 0.40
CA ASP A 179 -10.77 0.07 -0.21
C ASP A 179 -9.87 -1.17 -0.10
N THR A 180 -10.33 -2.17 0.64
CA THR A 180 -9.65 -3.45 0.86
C THR A 180 -10.19 -4.55 -0.04
N ASP A 181 -10.94 -4.24 -1.10
CA ASP A 181 -11.51 -5.24 -2.01
C ASP A 181 -10.46 -6.14 -2.65
N PHE A 182 -9.22 -5.65 -2.84
CA PHE A 182 -8.09 -6.47 -3.29
C PHE A 182 -7.70 -7.58 -2.31
N LEU A 183 -7.92 -7.38 -1.01
CA LEU A 183 -7.78 -8.40 0.02
C LEU A 183 -8.95 -9.38 -0.07
N LYS A 184 -10.19 -8.89 -0.15
CA LYS A 184 -11.41 -9.73 -0.24
C LYS A 184 -11.39 -10.67 -1.44
N THR A 185 -10.85 -10.23 -2.58
CA THR A 185 -10.69 -11.09 -3.77
C THR A 185 -9.83 -12.32 -3.51
N PHE A 186 -8.97 -12.30 -2.51
CA PHE A 186 -8.18 -13.44 -2.09
C PHE A 186 -8.82 -14.21 -0.93
N PHE A 187 -9.38 -13.54 0.07
CA PHE A 187 -9.89 -14.21 1.28
C PHE A 187 -11.25 -14.87 1.12
N GLY A 188 -12.01 -14.53 0.08
CA GLY A 188 -13.39 -14.98 -0.05
C GLY A 188 -14.26 -14.27 0.99
N SER A 189 -15.15 -13.40 0.54
CA SER A 189 -16.14 -12.73 1.41
C SER A 189 -17.09 -13.72 2.06
#